data_AF-N6XQD1-F1
#
_entry.id   AF-N6XQD1-F1
#
_cell.length_a   1.000
_cell.length_b   1.000
_cell.length_c   1.000
_cell.angle_alpha   90.00
_cell.angle_beta   90.00
_cell.angle_gamma   90.00
#
_symmetry.space_group_name_H-M   'P 1'
#
loop_
_entity.id
_entity.type
_entity.pdbx_description
1 polymer ?
#
loop_
_entity_poly.entity_id
_entity_poly.type
_entity_poly.pdbx_seq_one_letter_code
_entity_poly.pdbx_strand_id
1 'polypeptide(L)'
;MAKVKFFGEESIPLEMHKVRIVQKLNLPPVERRLEAITEAGNNTFLLRNADVFMDMLTDSGVNAMSDQQLAAMMIADDSYAGSATYTRLENKLHEIFGMPFFLPAHQGRACENILAQVLVSPGSVVPMNYHFTTTKAHITLNGGKVEELVADVGLEVVSVHPFKGNMDVAKLRDVIGLHGADKIAFVRMEAGTNLIGGQPFSVQNLADIRRVCDEFGLMLVMDASLLADNLHFIKEREEACKGLSIRDITRRMADLCDVIYFSARKLGCARGGGMCIRSEELYRRMRGLVPLYEGFLTYGGMSVREMEALTVGLEETMDEEVINQGPQFIGFMVDELVKRGIPVITPAGGLGCHINAMQFVDHVPQAQYPAGALASALYLAGGIRGMERGTLSEQREPDGTELFANMELVRLALPRRVFTLSQVKYAVDRLEWLYANRRLIGGLVFTEEPEILRFFYGRLAPVSDWQNELVAQFRKDFGDSL
;
A
#
# COMPACT_ATOMS: atom_id res chain seq x y z
N MET A 1 10.00 16.67 15.08
CA MET A 1 9.74 17.46 13.87
C MET A 1 10.01 18.94 14.07
N ALA A 2 10.67 19.61 13.12
CA ALA A 2 10.62 21.06 13.02
C ALA A 2 9.19 21.48 12.62
N LYS A 3 8.45 22.14 13.52
CA LYS A 3 7.12 22.68 13.19
C LYS A 3 7.29 23.99 12.45
N VAL A 4 7.08 23.96 11.13
CA VAL A 4 7.09 25.17 10.30
C VAL A 4 5.76 25.89 10.47
N LYS A 5 5.82 27.14 10.95
CA LYS A 5 4.66 28.03 11.03
C LYS A 5 4.76 29.06 9.91
N PHE A 6 3.80 29.04 9.00
CA PHE A 6 3.68 30.07 7.98
C PHE A 6 3.26 31.40 8.61
N PHE A 7 3.72 32.52 8.05
CA PHE A 7 3.29 33.86 8.48
C PHE A 7 1.85 34.16 8.04
N GLY A 8 1.42 33.64 6.89
CA GLY A 8 0.06 33.80 6.37
C GLY A 8 -0.95 32.82 6.99
N GLU A 9 -2.20 32.92 6.56
CA GLU A 9 -3.30 32.06 7.03
C GLU A 9 -3.24 30.63 6.47
N GLU A 10 -2.63 30.45 5.29
CA GLU A 10 -2.46 29.14 4.67
C GLU A 10 -1.27 28.39 5.30
N SER A 11 -1.51 27.17 5.76
CA SER A 11 -0.48 26.24 6.20
C SER A 11 -0.45 25.04 5.27
N ILE A 12 0.70 24.81 4.62
CA ILE A 12 0.90 23.70 3.70
C ILE A 12 2.06 22.80 4.15
N PRO A 13 2.03 21.49 3.84
CA PRO A 13 3.19 20.63 3.96
C PRO A 13 4.39 21.15 3.14
N LEU A 14 5.61 20.87 3.61
CA LEU A 14 6.85 21.19 2.90
C LEU A 14 7.62 19.92 2.55
N GLU A 15 8.16 19.88 1.34
CA GLU A 15 9.14 18.87 0.95
C GLU A 15 10.48 19.15 1.64
N MET A 16 10.95 18.22 2.48
CA MET A 16 12.28 18.28 3.10
C MET A 16 13.39 17.75 2.16
N HIS A 17 13.12 17.67 0.86
CA HIS A 17 14.07 17.27 -0.16
C HIS A 17 14.02 18.23 -1.35
N LYS A 18 15.07 18.18 -2.19
CA LYS A 18 15.14 18.94 -3.44
C LYS A 18 15.04 17.99 -4.62
N VAL A 19 14.30 18.39 -5.65
CA VAL A 19 14.22 17.64 -6.90
C VAL A 19 15.58 17.70 -7.61
N ARG A 20 16.24 16.55 -7.74
CA ARG A 20 17.57 16.43 -8.35
C ARG A 20 17.55 15.84 -9.75
N ILE A 21 16.73 14.81 -9.96
CA ILE A 21 16.53 14.11 -11.23
C ILE A 21 15.04 14.19 -11.56
N VAL A 22 14.69 14.56 -12.80
CA VAL A 22 13.30 14.76 -13.24
C VAL A 22 12.94 13.86 -14.40
N GLN A 23 11.66 13.51 -14.49
CA GLN A 23 11.04 12.88 -15.65
C GLN A 23 9.96 13.81 -16.22
N LYS A 24 9.88 13.90 -17.55
CA LYS A 24 8.85 14.71 -18.20
C LYS A 24 7.49 14.04 -18.04
N LEU A 25 6.51 14.78 -17.54
CA LEU A 25 5.09 14.39 -17.55
C LEU A 25 4.38 15.06 -18.73
N ASN A 26 3.38 14.39 -19.30
CA ASN A 26 2.51 14.97 -20.31
C ASN A 26 1.07 14.90 -19.78
N LEU A 27 0.33 16.00 -19.89
CA LEU A 27 -1.13 16.01 -19.69
C LEU A 27 -1.77 16.00 -21.08
N PRO A 28 -2.28 14.86 -21.58
CA PRO A 28 -2.93 14.81 -22.89
C PRO A 28 -4.23 15.62 -22.88
N PRO A 29 -4.67 16.20 -24.01
CA PRO A 29 -6.00 16.80 -24.11
C PRO A 29 -7.10 15.80 -23.78
N VAL A 30 -8.26 16.29 -23.33
CA VAL A 30 -9.38 15.45 -22.89
C VAL A 30 -9.85 14.45 -23.97
N GLU A 31 -9.77 14.79 -25.25
CA GLU A 31 -10.11 13.89 -26.37
C GLU A 31 -9.14 12.71 -26.43
N ARG A 32 -7.83 12.96 -26.28
CA ARG A 32 -6.85 11.86 -26.23
C ARG A 32 -7.05 11.00 -24.99
N ARG A 33 -7.45 11.59 -23.85
CA ARG A 33 -7.81 10.82 -22.65
C ARG A 33 -9.03 9.93 -22.92
N LEU A 34 -10.05 10.43 -23.60
CA LEU A 34 -11.22 9.63 -23.97
C LEU A 34 -10.86 8.45 -24.87
N GLU A 35 -10.06 8.68 -25.91
CA GLU A 35 -9.54 7.62 -26.77
C GLU A 35 -8.75 6.59 -25.95
N ALA A 36 -7.81 7.04 -25.12
CA ALA A 36 -6.93 6.17 -24.35
C ALA A 36 -7.68 5.30 -23.32
N ILE A 37 -8.68 5.85 -22.62
CA ILE A 37 -9.47 5.05 -21.66
C ILE A 37 -10.39 4.06 -22.36
N THR A 38 -10.88 4.40 -23.56
CA THR A 38 -11.67 3.50 -24.41
C THR A 38 -10.78 2.37 -24.94
N GLU A 39 -9.58 2.68 -25.44
CA GLU A 39 -8.54 1.70 -25.83
C GLU A 39 -8.16 0.78 -24.66
N ALA A 40 -8.13 1.31 -23.44
CA ALA A 40 -7.86 0.55 -22.22
C ALA A 40 -9.08 -0.25 -21.72
N GLY A 41 -10.24 -0.16 -22.38
CA GLY A 41 -11.47 -0.83 -21.96
C GLY A 41 -11.93 -0.37 -20.58
N ASN A 42 -11.86 0.93 -20.29
CA ASN A 42 -12.26 1.51 -18.99
C ASN A 42 -11.58 0.88 -17.77
N ASN A 43 -10.42 0.27 -17.99
CA ASN A 43 -9.57 -0.30 -16.96
C ASN A 43 -8.28 0.50 -16.86
N THR A 44 -8.08 1.21 -15.75
CA THR A 44 -6.93 2.09 -15.56
C THR A 44 -5.59 1.33 -15.54
N PHE A 45 -5.57 0.02 -15.26
CA PHE A 45 -4.37 -0.81 -15.38
C PHE A 45 -3.86 -0.93 -16.82
N LEU A 46 -4.76 -0.85 -17.80
CA LEU A 46 -4.43 -1.03 -19.22
C LEU A 46 -4.06 0.29 -19.92
N LEU A 47 -4.16 1.43 -19.21
CA LEU A 47 -3.68 2.71 -19.71
C LEU A 47 -2.16 2.69 -19.90
N ARG A 48 -1.71 3.26 -21.02
CA ARG A 48 -0.29 3.50 -21.27
C ARG A 48 0.17 4.73 -20.51
N ASN A 49 1.33 4.66 -19.84
CA ASN A 49 1.82 5.77 -19.02
C ASN A 49 2.07 7.07 -19.83
N ALA A 50 2.33 6.98 -21.14
CA ALA A 50 2.45 8.14 -22.01
C ALA A 50 1.18 9.01 -22.07
N ASP A 51 0.01 8.40 -21.79
CA ASP A 51 -1.29 9.06 -21.76
C ASP A 51 -1.73 9.41 -20.30
N VAL A 52 -0.85 9.30 -19.31
CA VAL A 52 -1.14 9.53 -17.88
C VAL A 52 -0.29 10.69 -17.36
N PHE A 53 -0.93 11.68 -16.73
CA PHE A 53 -0.25 12.83 -16.13
C PHE A 53 0.20 12.54 -14.69
N MET A 54 -0.72 12.06 -13.85
CA MET A 54 -0.44 11.69 -12.47
C MET A 54 -0.74 10.21 -12.27
N ASP A 55 0.31 9.40 -12.26
CA ASP A 55 0.20 7.97 -12.01
C ASP A 55 0.10 7.65 -10.52
N MET A 56 -1.14 7.62 -10.02
CA MET A 56 -1.50 7.36 -8.62
C MET A 56 -2.08 5.95 -8.43
N LEU A 57 -1.76 5.03 -9.35
CA LEU A 57 -2.27 3.66 -9.33
C LEU A 57 -1.77 2.92 -8.07
N THR A 58 -0.48 3.05 -7.77
CA THR A 58 0.20 2.32 -6.69
C THR A 58 1.38 3.13 -6.16
N ASP A 59 1.79 2.85 -4.93
CA ASP A 59 3.03 3.37 -4.32
C ASP A 59 4.18 2.34 -4.37
N SER A 60 3.94 1.17 -4.96
CA SER A 60 4.87 0.04 -4.95
C SER A 60 5.83 0.07 -6.15
N GLY A 61 7.09 0.42 -5.88
CA GLY A 61 8.19 0.38 -6.84
C GLY A 61 8.24 1.56 -7.81
N VAL A 62 7.46 2.60 -7.51
CA VAL A 62 7.35 3.84 -8.30
C VAL A 62 7.81 5.07 -7.49
N ASN A 63 8.50 4.86 -6.37
CA ASN A 63 9.03 5.92 -5.53
C ASN A 63 10.31 6.53 -6.14
N ALA A 64 10.59 7.79 -5.85
CA ALA A 64 11.86 8.40 -6.25
C ALA A 64 12.97 7.97 -5.28
N MET A 65 14.07 7.43 -5.84
CA MET A 65 15.31 7.20 -5.11
C MET A 65 16.09 8.50 -4.90
N SER A 66 16.83 8.60 -3.79
CA SER A 66 17.75 9.73 -3.57
C SER A 66 19.00 9.64 -4.46
N ASP A 67 19.75 10.74 -4.51
CA ASP A 67 21.08 10.74 -5.15
C ASP A 67 22.06 9.80 -4.44
N GLN A 68 21.97 9.64 -3.12
CA GLN A 68 22.78 8.69 -2.34
C GLN A 68 22.43 7.23 -2.68
N GLN A 69 21.14 6.89 -2.82
CA GLN A 69 20.72 5.57 -3.25
C GLN A 69 21.30 5.25 -4.65
N LEU A 70 21.19 6.19 -5.59
CA LEU A 70 21.73 6.02 -6.95
C LEU A 70 23.27 5.95 -6.97
N ALA A 71 23.96 6.71 -6.12
CA ALA A 71 25.41 6.64 -5.99
C ALA A 71 25.86 5.28 -5.43
N ALA A 72 25.16 4.74 -4.43
CA ALA A 72 25.46 3.44 -3.84
C ALA A 72 25.34 2.30 -4.86
N MET A 73 24.41 2.39 -5.83
CA MET A 73 24.30 1.42 -6.91
C MET A 73 25.60 1.26 -7.74
N MET A 74 26.47 2.26 -7.77
CA MET A 74 27.71 2.26 -8.55
C MET A 74 28.88 1.53 -7.86
N ILE A 75 28.73 1.17 -6.59
CA ILE A 75 29.77 0.46 -5.80
C ILE A 75 29.38 -0.99 -5.48
N ALA A 76 28.33 -1.50 -6.11
CA ALA A 76 27.84 -2.84 -5.87
C ALA A 76 28.89 -3.91 -6.22
N ASP A 77 29.02 -4.91 -5.35
CA ASP A 77 29.78 -6.14 -5.56
C ASP A 77 28.87 -7.22 -6.17
N ASP A 78 29.10 -7.52 -7.46
CA ASP A 78 28.34 -8.47 -8.28
C ASP A 78 28.65 -9.96 -7.99
N SER A 79 29.37 -10.26 -6.90
CA SER A 79 29.69 -11.63 -6.51
C SER A 79 28.45 -12.50 -6.26
N TYR A 80 28.41 -13.69 -6.86
CA TYR A 80 27.30 -14.64 -6.72
C TYR A 80 27.12 -15.14 -5.27
N ALA A 81 28.22 -15.33 -4.56
CA ALA A 81 28.29 -15.73 -3.16
C ALA A 81 29.32 -14.87 -2.42
N GLY A 82 29.03 -14.52 -1.17
CA GLY A 82 29.92 -13.72 -0.34
C GLY A 82 30.01 -12.23 -0.74
N SER A 83 29.00 -11.71 -1.43
CA SER A 83 28.96 -10.30 -1.84
C SER A 83 29.08 -9.35 -0.64
N ALA A 84 29.99 -8.38 -0.75
CA ALA A 84 30.11 -7.30 0.23
C ALA A 84 28.83 -6.45 0.31
N THR A 85 28.08 -6.35 -0.79
CA THR A 85 26.77 -5.70 -0.86
C THR A 85 25.76 -6.36 0.07
N TYR A 86 25.67 -7.69 0.02
CA TYR A 86 24.79 -8.45 0.91
C TYR A 86 25.14 -8.18 2.37
N THR A 87 26.43 -8.23 2.69
CA THR A 87 26.93 -8.03 4.06
C THR A 87 26.56 -6.64 4.59
N ARG A 88 26.64 -5.59 3.75
CA ARG A 88 26.19 -4.24 4.12
C ARG A 88 24.68 -4.19 4.41
N LEU A 89 23.86 -4.81 3.55
CA LEU A 89 22.41 -4.86 3.75
C LEU A 89 22.03 -5.65 5.01
N GLU A 90 22.62 -6.84 5.19
CA GLU A 90 22.43 -7.69 6.37
C GLU A 90 22.78 -6.93 7.65
N ASN A 91 23.94 -6.27 7.69
CA ASN A 91 24.35 -5.45 8.83
C ASN A 91 23.37 -4.30 9.11
N LYS A 92 22.87 -3.61 8.08
CA LYS A 92 21.88 -2.54 8.25
C LYS A 92 20.55 -3.06 8.80
N LEU A 93 20.10 -4.24 8.37
CA LEU A 93 18.90 -4.88 8.89
C LEU A 93 19.09 -5.38 10.33
N HIS A 94 20.26 -5.91 10.66
CA HIS A 94 20.64 -6.23 12.04
C HIS A 94 20.69 -4.98 12.92
N GLU A 95 21.16 -3.85 12.41
CA GLU A 95 21.17 -2.59 13.15
C GLU A 95 19.76 -2.07 13.44
N ILE A 96 18.87 -2.08 12.44
CA ILE A 96 17.52 -1.50 12.54
C ILE A 96 16.55 -2.41 13.31
N PHE A 97 16.52 -3.70 12.96
CA PHE A 97 15.57 -4.66 13.54
C PHE A 97 16.18 -5.50 14.66
N GLY A 98 17.51 -5.58 14.75
CA GLY A 98 18.27 -6.43 15.69
C GLY A 98 17.74 -7.84 15.84
N MET A 99 17.47 -8.45 14.69
CA MET A 99 17.23 -9.87 14.51
C MET A 99 18.50 -10.46 13.86
N PRO A 100 19.00 -11.61 14.32
CA PRO A 100 20.32 -12.13 13.94
C PRO A 100 20.40 -12.80 12.56
N PHE A 101 19.27 -13.05 11.89
CA PHE A 101 19.25 -13.75 10.60
C PHE A 101 18.47 -12.95 9.56
N PHE A 102 18.98 -12.98 8.32
CA PHE A 102 18.35 -12.36 7.16
C PHE A 102 18.23 -13.36 6.00
N LEU A 103 17.09 -13.32 5.29
CA LEU A 103 16.88 -14.02 4.02
C LEU A 103 16.45 -13.01 2.94
N PRO A 104 17.26 -12.80 1.89
CA PRO A 104 16.89 -11.91 0.79
C PRO A 104 15.84 -12.56 -0.14
N ALA A 105 15.00 -11.73 -0.76
CA ALA A 105 14.02 -12.16 -1.75
C ALA A 105 13.78 -11.07 -2.82
N HIS A 106 13.32 -11.42 -4.01
CA HIS A 106 13.19 -10.45 -5.10
C HIS A 106 12.07 -9.41 -4.83
N GLN A 107 11.12 -9.73 -3.95
CA GLN A 107 10.10 -8.82 -3.39
C GLN A 107 9.32 -9.47 -2.23
N GLY A 108 8.40 -8.73 -1.60
CA GLY A 108 7.65 -9.21 -0.42
C GLY A 108 6.83 -10.48 -0.65
N ARG A 109 6.24 -10.69 -1.83
CA ARG A 109 5.44 -11.90 -2.10
C ARG A 109 6.25 -13.20 -2.08
N ALA A 110 7.55 -13.12 -2.36
CA ALA A 110 8.44 -14.26 -2.23
C ALA A 110 8.68 -14.62 -0.75
N CYS A 111 8.77 -13.62 0.13
CA CYS A 111 8.78 -13.84 1.57
C CYS A 111 7.49 -14.52 2.04
N GLU A 112 6.33 -14.06 1.54
CA GLU A 112 5.02 -14.67 1.84
C GLU A 112 4.95 -16.13 1.38
N ASN A 113 5.48 -16.44 0.20
CA ASN A 113 5.57 -17.82 -0.30
C ASN A 113 6.41 -18.70 0.64
N ILE A 114 7.61 -18.25 1.03
CA ILE A 114 8.50 -18.99 1.93
C ILE A 114 7.86 -19.19 3.30
N LEU A 115 7.25 -18.15 3.87
CA LEU A 115 6.53 -18.23 5.15
C LEU A 115 5.39 -19.23 5.08
N ALA A 116 4.53 -19.14 4.06
CA ALA A 116 3.38 -20.01 3.93
C ALA A 116 3.79 -21.48 3.73
N GLN A 117 4.78 -21.78 2.88
CA GLN A 117 5.24 -23.15 2.66
C GLN A 117 5.83 -23.81 3.91
N VAL A 118 6.44 -23.02 4.81
CA VAL A 118 7.11 -23.54 6.00
C VAL A 118 6.18 -23.64 7.21
N LEU A 119 5.20 -22.74 7.32
CA LEU A 119 4.39 -22.57 8.53
C LEU A 119 2.92 -22.93 8.36
N VAL A 120 2.39 -22.92 7.14
CA VAL A 120 0.98 -23.23 6.89
C VAL A 120 0.85 -24.70 6.49
N SER A 121 -0.09 -25.38 7.12
CA SER A 121 -0.49 -26.74 6.75
C SER A 121 -2.01 -26.80 6.52
N PRO A 122 -2.53 -27.78 5.77
CA PRO A 122 -3.96 -27.91 5.52
C PRO A 122 -4.79 -27.86 6.80
N GLY A 123 -5.76 -26.94 6.86
CA GLY A 123 -6.62 -26.71 8.02
C GLY A 123 -6.06 -25.76 9.08
N SER A 124 -4.85 -25.21 8.88
CA SER A 124 -4.31 -24.16 9.75
C SER A 124 -5.07 -22.84 9.55
N VAL A 125 -5.06 -22.00 10.59
CA VAL A 125 -5.62 -20.66 10.57
C VAL A 125 -4.49 -19.64 10.79
N VAL A 126 -4.55 -18.52 10.07
CA VAL A 126 -3.63 -17.38 10.22
C VAL A 126 -4.46 -16.15 10.60
N PRO A 127 -4.56 -15.84 11.89
CA PRO A 127 -5.16 -14.60 12.37
C PRO A 127 -4.31 -13.39 11.98
N MET A 128 -4.94 -12.32 11.51
CA MET A 128 -4.22 -11.09 11.14
C MET A 128 -5.08 -9.85 11.33
N ASN A 129 -4.47 -8.67 11.45
CA ASN A 129 -5.25 -7.43 11.56
C ASN A 129 -6.13 -7.26 10.31
N TYR A 130 -5.54 -7.34 9.13
CA TYR A 130 -6.31 -7.43 7.88
C TYR A 130 -5.49 -8.17 6.84
N HIS A 131 -6.14 -8.69 5.80
CA HIS A 131 -5.43 -9.39 4.74
C HIS A 131 -4.84 -8.44 3.70
N PHE A 132 -3.70 -8.84 3.13
CA PHE A 132 -3.26 -8.36 1.83
C PHE A 132 -3.42 -9.48 0.80
N THR A 133 -3.68 -9.10 -0.46
CA THR A 133 -4.15 -10.04 -1.49
C THR A 133 -3.17 -11.18 -1.75
N THR A 134 -1.87 -10.90 -1.85
CA THR A 134 -0.85 -11.92 -2.08
C THR A 134 -0.60 -12.78 -0.83
N THR A 135 -0.66 -12.18 0.37
CA THR A 135 -0.53 -12.92 1.63
C THR A 135 -1.65 -13.96 1.76
N LYS A 136 -2.91 -13.55 1.54
CA LYS A 136 -4.07 -14.46 1.57
C LYS A 136 -3.91 -15.58 0.54
N ALA A 137 -3.53 -15.24 -0.70
CA ALA A 137 -3.33 -16.23 -1.75
C ALA A 137 -2.29 -17.29 -1.38
N HIS A 138 -1.13 -16.91 -0.84
CA HIS A 138 -0.11 -17.87 -0.41
C HIS A 138 -0.56 -18.74 0.77
N ILE A 139 -1.31 -18.20 1.72
CA ILE A 139 -1.87 -18.98 2.84
C ILE A 139 -2.90 -20.01 2.32
N THR A 140 -3.85 -19.57 1.49
CA THR A 140 -4.89 -20.44 0.91
C THR A 140 -4.29 -21.52 0.01
N LEU A 141 -3.27 -21.19 -0.79
CA LEU A 141 -2.57 -22.15 -1.65
C LEU A 141 -1.95 -23.31 -0.84
N ASN A 142 -1.51 -23.04 0.39
CA ASN A 142 -0.96 -24.05 1.31
C ASN A 142 -2.04 -24.70 2.20
N GLY A 143 -3.32 -24.49 1.89
CA GLY A 143 -4.46 -25.10 2.58
C GLY A 143 -4.85 -24.42 3.90
N GLY A 144 -4.31 -23.23 4.19
CA GLY A 144 -4.67 -22.43 5.36
C GLY A 144 -5.88 -21.52 5.12
N LYS A 145 -6.43 -21.00 6.22
CA LYS A 145 -7.49 -19.97 6.22
C LYS A 145 -6.99 -18.69 6.88
N VAL A 146 -7.53 -17.56 6.45
CA VAL A 146 -7.25 -16.23 7.02
C VAL A 146 -8.43 -15.80 7.86
N GLU A 147 -8.15 -15.29 9.06
CA GLU A 147 -9.13 -14.63 9.92
C GLU A 147 -8.74 -13.15 10.09
N GLU A 148 -9.65 -12.25 9.73
CA GLU A 148 -9.42 -10.80 9.75
C GLU A 148 -9.96 -10.20 11.04
N LEU A 149 -9.05 -9.68 11.86
CA LEU A 149 -9.31 -9.32 13.24
C LEU A 149 -9.11 -7.84 13.51
N VAL A 150 -9.28 -6.98 12.50
CA VAL A 150 -9.31 -5.54 12.72
C VAL A 150 -10.46 -5.18 13.66
N ALA A 151 -10.25 -4.18 14.51
CA ALA A 151 -11.33 -3.60 15.30
C ALA A 151 -12.42 -3.05 14.37
N ASP A 152 -13.68 -3.05 14.80
CA ASP A 152 -14.82 -2.63 13.95
C ASP A 152 -14.65 -1.20 13.41
N VAL A 153 -14.08 -0.31 14.24
CA VAL A 153 -13.69 1.07 13.87
C VAL A 153 -12.73 1.13 12.67
N GLY A 154 -11.97 0.07 12.42
CA GLY A 154 -11.05 -0.04 11.29
C GLY A 154 -11.76 -0.10 9.94
N LEU A 155 -13.02 -0.56 9.91
CA LEU A 155 -13.85 -0.67 8.72
C LEU A 155 -14.75 0.56 8.49
N GLU A 156 -14.84 1.47 9.46
CA GLU A 156 -15.60 2.71 9.30
C GLU A 156 -14.96 3.59 8.21
N VAL A 157 -15.72 4.05 7.23
CA VAL A 157 -15.18 4.97 6.20
C VAL A 157 -14.77 6.31 6.84
N VAL A 158 -15.62 6.87 7.70
CA VAL A 158 -15.38 8.14 8.37
C VAL A 158 -15.17 7.88 9.86
N SER A 159 -13.99 8.22 10.36
CA SER A 159 -13.64 8.01 11.76
C SER A 159 -12.61 9.03 12.22
N VAL A 160 -12.49 9.18 13.54
CA VAL A 160 -11.45 10.00 14.20
C VAL A 160 -10.41 9.13 14.92
N HIS A 161 -10.55 7.81 14.84
CA HIS A 161 -9.68 6.89 15.57
C HIS A 161 -8.25 6.93 15.01
N PRO A 162 -7.22 7.18 15.85
CA PRO A 162 -5.85 7.44 15.37
C PRO A 162 -5.14 6.20 14.82
N PHE A 163 -5.56 5.00 15.23
CA PHE A 163 -4.93 3.72 14.88
C PHE A 163 -5.95 2.68 14.40
N LYS A 164 -6.56 2.92 13.24
CA LYS A 164 -7.57 2.02 12.65
C LYS A 164 -7.02 0.66 12.19
N GLY A 165 -5.70 0.52 12.07
CA GLY A 165 -5.03 -0.75 11.75
C GLY A 165 -4.80 -1.67 12.96
N ASN A 166 -5.19 -1.24 14.16
CA ASN A 166 -5.10 -2.06 15.36
C ASN A 166 -5.91 -3.36 15.21
N MET A 167 -5.31 -4.47 15.62
CA MET A 167 -6.01 -5.76 15.78
C MET A 167 -6.83 -5.73 17.07
N ASP A 168 -8.03 -6.29 17.03
CA ASP A 168 -8.86 -6.53 18.19
C ASP A 168 -8.33 -7.73 18.99
N VAL A 169 -7.86 -7.43 20.21
CA VAL A 169 -7.28 -8.41 21.13
C VAL A 169 -8.29 -9.47 21.55
N ALA A 170 -9.57 -9.10 21.72
CA ALA A 170 -10.61 -10.03 22.11
C ALA A 170 -10.93 -11.00 20.97
N LYS A 171 -11.07 -10.49 19.74
CA LYS A 171 -11.27 -11.34 18.55
C LYS A 171 -10.13 -12.33 18.35
N LEU A 172 -8.88 -11.95 18.62
CA LEU A 172 -7.75 -12.88 18.58
C LEU A 172 -7.90 -14.01 19.60
N ARG A 173 -8.28 -13.70 20.84
CA ARG A 173 -8.54 -14.72 21.86
C ARG A 173 -9.69 -15.64 21.49
N ASP A 174 -10.76 -15.09 20.91
CA ASP A 174 -11.93 -15.86 20.46
C ASP A 174 -11.56 -16.84 19.34
N VAL A 175 -10.78 -16.39 18.34
CA VAL A 175 -10.28 -17.26 17.27
C VAL A 175 -9.37 -18.37 17.79
N ILE A 176 -8.47 -18.05 18.73
CA ILE A 176 -7.62 -19.06 19.38
C ILE A 176 -8.48 -20.06 20.18
N GLY A 177 -9.50 -19.59 20.90
CA GLY A 177 -10.41 -20.44 21.67
C GLY A 177 -11.29 -21.33 20.78
N LEU A 178 -11.70 -20.84 19.62
CA LEU A 178 -12.53 -21.56 18.65
C LEU A 178 -11.76 -22.69 17.95
N HIS A 179 -10.53 -22.40 17.49
CA HIS A 179 -9.76 -23.35 16.67
C HIS A 179 -8.76 -24.19 17.46
N GLY A 180 -8.33 -23.72 18.63
CA GLY A 180 -7.18 -24.26 19.36
C GLY A 180 -5.86 -23.66 18.87
N ALA A 181 -4.93 -23.42 19.80
CA ALA A 181 -3.63 -22.83 19.50
C ALA A 181 -2.79 -23.70 18.54
N ASP A 182 -2.96 -25.03 18.56
CA ASP A 182 -2.29 -25.98 17.66
C ASP A 182 -2.70 -25.83 16.18
N LYS A 183 -3.84 -25.18 15.92
CA LYS A 183 -4.30 -24.88 14.56
C LYS A 183 -3.87 -23.50 14.08
N ILE A 184 -3.32 -22.65 14.93
CA ILE A 184 -2.83 -21.34 14.54
C ILE A 184 -1.41 -21.47 14.00
N ALA A 185 -1.21 -21.21 12.70
CA ALA A 185 0.12 -21.29 12.09
C ALA A 185 1.04 -20.16 12.56
N PHE A 186 0.53 -18.93 12.56
CA PHE A 186 1.15 -17.72 13.11
C PHE A 186 0.13 -16.59 13.16
N VAL A 187 0.40 -15.55 13.95
CA VAL A 187 -0.36 -14.30 13.96
C VAL A 187 0.38 -13.26 13.13
N ARG A 188 -0.33 -12.54 12.24
CA ARG A 188 0.29 -11.54 11.33
C ARG A 188 -0.20 -10.12 11.58
N MET A 189 0.73 -9.17 11.66
CA MET A 189 0.45 -7.74 11.77
C MET A 189 1.01 -6.98 10.57
N GLU A 190 0.16 -6.28 9.83
CA GLU A 190 0.58 -5.37 8.75
C GLU A 190 0.75 -3.95 9.24
N ALA A 191 1.97 -3.41 9.20
CA ALA A 191 2.24 -2.02 9.53
C ALA A 191 1.78 -1.14 8.38
N GLY A 192 0.80 -0.26 8.62
CA GLY A 192 0.12 0.49 7.58
C GLY A 192 -0.86 -0.36 6.78
N THR A 193 -1.90 -0.91 7.43
CA THR A 193 -2.87 -1.86 6.87
C THR A 193 -3.44 -1.38 5.52
N ASN A 194 -3.00 -2.01 4.42
CA ASN A 194 -3.13 -1.48 3.06
C ASN A 194 -4.59 -1.33 2.61
N LEU A 195 -5.41 -2.36 2.79
CA LEU A 195 -6.75 -2.41 2.20
C LEU A 195 -7.80 -1.51 2.88
N ILE A 196 -7.52 -1.05 4.10
CA ILE A 196 -8.40 -0.10 4.83
C ILE A 196 -7.87 1.34 4.76
N GLY A 197 -6.98 1.63 3.81
CA GLY A 197 -6.48 2.98 3.56
C GLY A 197 -5.01 3.22 3.96
N GLY A 198 -4.25 2.17 4.24
CA GLY A 198 -2.90 2.30 4.81
C GLY A 198 -2.93 2.81 6.25
N GLN A 199 -3.90 2.35 7.03
CA GLN A 199 -4.13 2.83 8.40
C GLN A 199 -3.11 2.25 9.38
N PRO A 200 -2.59 3.04 10.33
CA PRO A 200 -1.56 2.57 11.23
C PRO A 200 -2.11 1.73 12.38
N PHE A 201 -1.24 0.89 12.95
CA PHE A 201 -1.42 0.33 14.30
C PHE A 201 -0.38 0.93 15.27
N SER A 202 -0.72 0.93 16.56
CA SER A 202 0.11 1.45 17.67
C SER A 202 1.11 0.42 18.21
N VAL A 203 2.21 0.89 18.81
CA VAL A 203 3.16 0.01 19.52
C VAL A 203 2.47 -0.68 20.68
N GLN A 204 1.60 0.01 21.42
CA GLN A 204 0.80 -0.61 22.48
C GLN A 204 -0.04 -1.79 21.96
N ASN A 205 -0.73 -1.63 20.82
CA ASN A 205 -1.51 -2.73 20.25
C ASN A 205 -0.62 -3.93 19.88
N LEU A 206 0.54 -3.69 19.25
CA LEU A 206 1.48 -4.78 18.95
C LEU A 206 1.96 -5.49 20.22
N ALA A 207 2.22 -4.76 21.31
CA ALA A 207 2.59 -5.34 22.60
C ALA A 207 1.44 -6.16 23.21
N ASP A 208 0.19 -5.71 23.07
CA ASP A 208 -0.98 -6.45 23.54
C ASP A 208 -1.17 -7.76 22.78
N ILE A 209 -0.99 -7.74 21.45
CA ILE A 209 -1.01 -8.95 20.61
C ILE A 209 0.15 -9.88 20.97
N ARG A 210 1.36 -9.35 21.18
CA ARG A 210 2.51 -10.14 21.64
C ARG A 210 2.21 -10.89 22.94
N ARG A 211 1.58 -10.22 23.92
CA ARG A 211 1.19 -10.87 25.19
C ARG A 211 0.24 -12.05 24.96
N VAL A 212 -0.76 -11.90 24.08
CA VAL A 212 -1.63 -13.02 23.70
C VAL A 212 -0.82 -14.13 23.04
N CYS A 213 0.07 -13.81 22.10
CA CYS A 213 0.92 -14.81 21.46
C CYS A 213 1.80 -15.55 22.47
N ASP A 214 2.35 -14.87 23.49
CA ASP A 214 3.16 -15.50 24.55
C ASP A 214 2.34 -16.47 25.41
N GLU A 215 1.12 -16.08 25.78
CA GLU A 215 0.21 -16.92 26.57
C GLU A 215 -0.12 -18.26 25.89
N PHE A 216 -0.19 -18.27 24.55
CA PHE A 216 -0.55 -19.45 23.76
C PHE A 216 0.62 -20.08 22.99
N GLY A 217 1.84 -19.57 23.16
CA GLY A 217 3.04 -20.08 22.47
C GLY A 217 3.02 -19.88 20.95
N LEU A 218 2.43 -18.78 20.47
CA LEU A 218 2.26 -18.48 19.05
C LEU A 218 3.37 -17.56 18.51
N MET A 219 3.66 -17.72 17.22
CA MET A 219 4.59 -16.86 16.49
C MET A 219 3.91 -15.56 16.05
N LEU A 220 4.58 -14.43 16.24
CA LEU A 220 4.15 -13.12 15.74
C LEU A 220 5.02 -12.69 14.54
N VAL A 221 4.37 -12.51 13.39
CA VAL A 221 5.00 -12.09 12.13
C VAL A 221 4.53 -10.68 11.78
N MET A 222 5.47 -9.78 11.48
CA MET A 222 5.15 -8.43 11.01
C MET A 222 5.44 -8.29 9.52
N ASP A 223 4.46 -7.79 8.77
CA ASP A 223 4.67 -7.23 7.44
C ASP A 223 5.05 -5.75 7.60
N ALA A 224 6.31 -5.44 7.32
CA ALA A 224 6.88 -4.10 7.44
C ALA A 224 6.90 -3.33 6.09
N SER A 225 6.15 -3.79 5.08
CA SER A 225 6.18 -3.16 3.75
C SER A 225 5.77 -1.68 3.78
N LEU A 226 4.80 -1.28 4.62
CA LEU A 226 4.38 0.12 4.82
C LEU A 226 4.83 0.67 6.20
N LEU A 227 5.91 0.12 6.75
CA LEU A 227 6.41 0.50 8.09
C LEU A 227 6.78 1.98 8.18
N ALA A 228 7.35 2.58 7.12
CA ALA A 228 7.73 3.99 7.11
C ALA A 228 6.57 4.91 7.52
N ASP A 229 5.39 4.72 6.92
CA ASP A 229 4.23 5.57 7.22
C ASP A 229 3.64 5.23 8.60
N ASN A 230 3.65 3.95 9.00
CA ASN A 230 3.20 3.53 10.32
C ASN A 230 4.06 4.16 11.43
N LEU A 231 5.38 4.24 11.24
CA LEU A 231 6.32 4.87 12.17
C LEU A 231 6.04 6.36 12.32
N HIS A 232 5.76 7.07 11.22
CA HIS A 232 5.36 8.47 11.27
C HIS A 232 4.11 8.66 12.14
N PHE A 233 3.09 7.82 11.95
CA PHE A 233 1.86 7.93 12.74
C PHE A 233 2.05 7.54 14.20
N ILE A 234 2.83 6.51 14.52
CA ILE A 234 3.18 6.20 15.91
C ILE A 234 3.85 7.41 16.56
N LYS A 235 4.87 7.98 15.90
CA LYS A 235 5.63 9.13 16.40
C LYS A 235 4.73 10.34 16.67
N GLU A 236 3.78 10.64 15.79
CA GLU A 236 2.89 11.81 15.93
C GLU A 236 1.70 11.56 16.86
N ARG A 237 1.11 10.36 16.84
CA ARG A 237 -0.18 10.05 17.46
C ARG A 237 -0.07 9.28 18.79
N GLU A 238 1.01 8.53 19.03
CA GLU A 238 1.21 7.73 20.25
C GLU A 238 2.05 8.51 21.27
N GLU A 239 1.44 8.94 22.37
CA GLU A 239 2.08 9.81 23.36
C GLU A 239 3.40 9.24 23.91
N ALA A 240 3.43 7.93 24.17
CA ALA A 240 4.61 7.24 24.68
C ALA A 240 5.79 7.21 23.68
N CYS A 241 5.54 7.49 22.39
CA CYS A 241 6.54 7.43 21.33
C CYS A 241 6.99 8.81 20.83
N LYS A 242 6.31 9.90 21.19
CA LYS A 242 6.65 11.26 20.76
C LYS A 242 8.09 11.67 21.08
N GLY A 243 8.65 11.19 22.19
CA GLY A 243 10.03 11.46 22.61
C GLY A 243 11.10 10.56 21.97
N LEU A 244 10.72 9.50 21.26
CA LEU A 244 11.63 8.47 20.75
C LEU A 244 12.10 8.78 19.33
N SER A 245 13.29 8.34 18.94
CA SER A 245 13.67 8.38 17.52
C SER A 245 12.86 7.35 16.72
N ILE A 246 12.76 7.53 15.40
CA ILE A 246 12.13 6.54 14.51
C ILE A 246 12.83 5.18 14.62
N ARG A 247 14.15 5.20 14.80
CA ARG A 247 14.97 4.00 15.05
C ARG A 247 14.59 3.30 16.35
N ASP A 248 14.38 4.02 17.44
CA ASP A 248 13.96 3.44 18.72
C ASP A 248 12.55 2.82 18.62
N ILE A 249 11.63 3.49 17.93
CA ILE A 249 10.27 2.96 17.69
C ILE A 249 10.36 1.67 16.87
N THR A 250 11.16 1.68 15.79
CA THR A 250 11.39 0.51 14.94
C THR A 250 11.95 -0.66 15.74
N ARG A 251 12.97 -0.42 16.57
CA ARG A 251 13.58 -1.42 17.44
C ARG A 251 12.57 -2.01 18.42
N ARG A 252 11.75 -1.17 19.08
CA ARG A 252 10.68 -1.61 19.99
C ARG A 252 9.64 -2.50 19.30
N MET A 253 9.21 -2.13 18.09
CA MET A 253 8.29 -2.98 17.32
C MET A 253 8.96 -4.31 16.96
N ALA A 254 10.22 -4.27 16.53
CA ALA A 254 10.96 -5.45 16.13
C ALA A 254 11.21 -6.43 17.29
N ASP A 255 11.46 -5.92 18.49
CA ASP A 255 11.62 -6.72 19.72
C ASP A 255 10.39 -7.59 20.04
N LEU A 256 9.20 -7.20 19.58
CA LEU A 256 7.96 -7.95 19.78
C LEU A 256 7.75 -9.06 18.74
N CYS A 257 8.50 -9.06 17.65
CA CYS A 257 8.26 -9.95 16.50
C CYS A 257 9.28 -11.10 16.42
N ASP A 258 8.81 -12.25 15.95
CA ASP A 258 9.61 -13.44 15.66
C ASP A 258 10.17 -13.43 14.24
N VAL A 259 9.38 -12.90 13.31
CA VAL A 259 9.75 -12.65 11.90
C VAL A 259 9.26 -11.28 11.48
N ILE A 260 10.08 -10.56 10.72
CA ILE A 260 9.69 -9.36 10.00
C ILE A 260 9.97 -9.59 8.52
N TYR A 261 8.98 -9.42 7.66
CA TYR A 261 9.21 -9.41 6.21
C TYR A 261 8.77 -8.09 5.60
N PHE A 262 9.34 -7.75 4.44
CA PHE A 262 8.99 -6.49 3.78
C PHE A 262 9.18 -6.57 2.27
N SER A 263 8.42 -5.75 1.56
CA SER A 263 8.71 -5.37 0.18
C SER A 263 9.49 -4.06 0.14
N ALA A 264 10.71 -4.09 -0.39
CA ALA A 264 11.56 -2.91 -0.57
C ALA A 264 10.98 -1.90 -1.56
N ARG A 265 10.07 -2.36 -2.43
CA ARG A 265 9.27 -1.52 -3.33
C ARG A 265 8.50 -0.42 -2.60
N LYS A 266 8.28 -0.58 -1.30
CA LYS A 266 7.69 0.42 -0.42
C LYS A 266 8.71 0.83 0.65
N LEU A 267 9.19 -0.12 1.46
CA LEU A 267 10.15 0.14 2.53
C LEU A 267 11.55 0.46 1.96
N GLY A 268 12.07 1.66 2.22
CA GLY A 268 13.36 2.09 1.70
C GLY A 268 13.36 2.52 0.23
N CYS A 269 12.20 2.60 -0.44
CA CYS A 269 12.07 3.16 -1.79
C CYS A 269 12.99 2.52 -2.85
N ALA A 270 13.31 1.23 -2.74
CA ALA A 270 14.17 0.48 -3.66
C ALA A 270 13.41 -0.69 -4.30
N ARG A 271 14.07 -1.61 -5.01
CA ARG A 271 13.47 -2.90 -5.42
C ARG A 271 14.03 -4.03 -4.55
N GLY A 272 13.28 -5.13 -4.46
CA GLY A 272 13.64 -6.24 -3.59
C GLY A 272 12.70 -6.47 -2.41
N GLY A 273 13.20 -7.25 -1.46
CA GLY A 273 12.57 -7.53 -0.18
C GLY A 273 13.42 -8.49 0.65
N GLY A 274 12.89 -8.90 1.79
CA GLY A 274 13.51 -9.95 2.57
C GLY A 274 12.85 -10.16 3.92
N MET A 275 13.39 -11.12 4.67
CA MET A 275 12.89 -11.55 5.97
C MET A 275 14.00 -11.47 7.01
N CYS A 276 13.75 -10.74 8.09
CA CYS A 276 14.55 -10.75 9.30
C CYS A 276 13.93 -11.76 10.27
N ILE A 277 14.74 -12.65 10.84
CA ILE A 277 14.28 -13.81 11.61
C ILE A 277 15.02 -13.86 12.95
N ARG A 278 14.27 -14.08 14.04
CA ARG A 278 14.83 -14.16 15.39
C ARG A 278 15.48 -15.51 15.70
N SER A 279 14.80 -16.60 15.32
CA SER A 279 15.19 -17.97 15.66
C SER A 279 16.07 -18.61 14.59
N GLU A 280 17.17 -19.22 15.03
CA GLU A 280 18.04 -19.99 14.13
C GLU A 280 17.33 -21.22 13.55
N GLU A 281 16.49 -21.88 14.35
CA GLU A 281 15.71 -23.03 13.90
C GLU A 281 14.79 -22.63 12.73
N LEU A 282 14.10 -21.49 12.88
CA LEU A 282 13.19 -20.98 11.87
C LEU A 282 13.95 -20.59 10.60
N TYR A 283 15.08 -19.90 10.75
CA TYR A 283 15.99 -19.58 9.65
C TYR A 283 16.43 -20.85 8.89
N ARG A 284 16.84 -21.91 9.60
CA ARG A 284 17.27 -23.18 8.99
C ARG A 284 16.15 -23.86 8.21
N ARG A 285 14.89 -23.76 8.67
CA ARG A 285 13.71 -24.28 7.97
C ARG A 285 13.38 -23.50 6.69
N MET A 286 13.56 -22.18 6.70
CA MET A 286 13.18 -21.29 5.59
C MET A 286 14.28 -21.16 4.52
N ARG A 287 15.56 -21.15 4.92
CA ARG A 287 16.68 -20.81 4.03
C ARG A 287 16.78 -21.68 2.78
N GLY A 288 16.35 -22.94 2.85
CA GLY A 288 16.39 -23.87 1.71
C GLY A 288 15.48 -23.46 0.55
N LEU A 289 14.42 -22.70 0.82
CA LEU A 289 13.48 -22.23 -0.19
C LEU A 289 14.01 -21.03 -0.99
N VAL A 290 15.00 -20.29 -0.47
CA VAL A 290 15.61 -19.17 -1.19
C VAL A 290 16.34 -19.66 -2.45
N PRO A 291 17.29 -20.63 -2.38
CA PRO A 291 17.87 -21.26 -3.58
C PRO A 291 16.87 -21.92 -4.52
N LEU A 292 15.74 -22.38 -4.00
CA LEU A 292 14.74 -23.09 -4.80
C LEU A 292 13.91 -22.15 -5.68
N TYR A 293 13.52 -20.98 -5.17
CA TYR A 293 12.57 -20.08 -5.85
C TYR A 293 13.16 -18.73 -6.25
N GLU A 294 14.18 -18.25 -5.56
CA GLU A 294 14.59 -16.85 -5.60
C GLU A 294 15.99 -16.67 -6.21
N GLY A 295 16.96 -17.42 -5.68
CA GLY A 295 18.38 -17.27 -5.98
C GLY A 295 19.24 -17.69 -4.80
N PHE A 296 20.54 -17.37 -4.79
CA PHE A 296 21.40 -17.75 -3.67
C PHE A 296 21.17 -16.90 -2.40
N LEU A 297 21.63 -17.39 -1.25
CA LEU A 297 21.41 -16.77 0.07
C LEU A 297 21.96 -15.35 0.19
N THR A 298 22.88 -14.93 -0.69
CA THR A 298 23.47 -13.59 -0.66
C THR A 298 22.85 -12.62 -1.66
N TYR A 299 21.78 -12.98 -2.36
CA TYR A 299 21.06 -12.01 -3.22
C TYR A 299 19.57 -12.28 -3.37
N GLY A 300 19.12 -13.53 -3.24
CA GLY A 300 17.69 -13.88 -3.23
C GLY A 300 16.92 -13.34 -4.43
N GLY A 301 17.49 -13.42 -5.63
CA GLY A 301 16.86 -12.92 -6.86
C GLY A 301 16.90 -11.40 -7.06
N MET A 302 17.47 -10.64 -6.12
CA MET A 302 17.66 -9.20 -6.28
C MET A 302 18.90 -8.87 -7.11
N SER A 303 18.83 -7.76 -7.86
CA SER A 303 20.04 -7.11 -8.35
C SER A 303 20.84 -6.57 -7.16
N VAL A 304 22.15 -6.83 -7.11
CA VAL A 304 23.00 -6.29 -6.03
C VAL A 304 23.00 -4.76 -6.02
N ARG A 305 22.81 -4.10 -7.17
CA ARG A 305 22.67 -2.64 -7.21
C ARG A 305 21.45 -2.16 -6.42
N GLU A 306 20.35 -2.88 -6.53
CA GLU A 306 19.13 -2.59 -5.75
C GLU A 306 19.33 -2.87 -4.26
N MET A 307 20.16 -3.85 -3.90
CA MET A 307 20.52 -4.11 -2.50
C MET A 307 21.35 -2.97 -1.89
N GLU A 308 22.25 -2.35 -2.66
CA GLU A 308 22.95 -1.12 -2.24
C GLU A 308 21.97 0.03 -2.03
N ALA A 309 21.11 0.28 -3.01
CA ALA A 309 20.09 1.33 -2.93
C ALA A 309 19.13 1.11 -1.75
N LEU A 310 18.77 -0.15 -1.46
CA LEU A 310 17.95 -0.53 -0.32
C LEU A 310 18.66 -0.27 1.01
N THR A 311 19.97 -0.58 1.11
CA THR A 311 20.74 -0.33 2.33
C THR A 311 20.70 1.15 2.72
N VAL A 312 20.90 2.04 1.73
CA VAL A 312 20.77 3.49 1.94
C VAL A 312 19.33 3.89 2.22
N GLY A 313 18.37 3.35 1.47
CA GLY A 313 16.95 3.66 1.65
C GLY A 313 16.37 3.27 3.01
N LEU A 314 16.87 2.17 3.61
CA LEU A 314 16.52 1.77 4.97
C LEU A 314 17.04 2.76 6.00
N GLU A 315 18.24 3.32 5.79
CA GLU A 315 18.76 4.42 6.62
C GLU A 315 17.90 5.68 6.48
N GLU A 316 17.57 6.07 5.25
CA GLU A 316 16.68 7.20 4.99
C GLU A 316 15.28 7.01 5.62
N THR A 317 14.79 5.77 5.70
CA THR A 317 13.51 5.48 6.38
C THR A 317 13.57 5.77 7.88
N MET A 318 14.75 5.74 8.49
CA MET A 318 14.91 6.08 9.91
C MET A 318 14.94 7.60 10.16
N ASP A 319 14.87 8.41 9.10
CA ASP A 319 14.80 9.86 9.19
C ASP A 319 13.33 10.33 9.20
N GLU A 320 12.95 11.02 10.28
CA GLU A 320 11.61 11.58 10.45
C GLU A 320 11.24 12.59 9.35
N GLU A 321 12.23 13.33 8.82
CA GLU A 321 12.01 14.32 7.75
C GLU A 321 11.82 13.67 6.38
N VAL A 322 12.19 12.41 6.22
CA VAL A 322 11.95 11.63 5.00
C VAL A 322 10.57 10.96 5.05
N ILE A 323 10.23 10.28 6.15
CA ILE A 323 9.00 9.49 6.23
C ILE A 323 7.73 10.32 6.43
N ASN A 324 7.85 11.59 6.82
CA ASN A 324 6.69 12.44 7.08
C ASN A 324 5.97 12.93 5.81
N GLN A 325 6.66 12.96 4.67
CA GLN A 325 6.17 13.66 3.47
C GLN A 325 4.89 13.03 2.92
N GLY A 326 4.91 11.71 2.70
CA GLY A 326 3.78 10.96 2.16
C GLY A 326 2.51 11.17 3.02
N PRO A 327 2.57 10.83 4.32
CA PRO A 327 1.46 11.06 5.25
C PRO A 327 0.95 12.51 5.28
N GLN A 328 1.83 13.51 5.23
CA GLN A 328 1.42 14.93 5.25
C GLN A 328 0.70 15.35 3.96
N PHE A 329 1.16 14.88 2.80
CA PHE A 329 0.54 15.20 1.52
C PHE A 329 -0.82 14.51 1.37
N ILE A 330 -0.90 13.26 1.83
CA ILE A 330 -2.17 12.52 1.86
C ILE A 330 -3.13 13.18 2.87
N GLY A 331 -2.64 13.58 4.05
CA GLY A 331 -3.39 14.34 5.04
C GLY A 331 -3.96 15.63 4.47
N PHE A 332 -3.12 16.44 3.81
CA PHE A 332 -3.55 17.65 3.12
C PHE A 332 -4.65 17.36 2.08
N MET A 333 -4.45 16.35 1.22
CA MET A 333 -5.43 15.98 0.20
C MET A 333 -6.77 15.58 0.83
N VAL A 334 -6.76 14.72 1.84
CA VAL A 334 -7.96 14.26 2.55
C VAL A 334 -8.68 15.44 3.21
N ASP A 335 -7.96 16.30 3.94
CA ASP A 335 -8.55 17.45 4.63
C ASP A 335 -9.20 18.42 3.63
N GLU A 336 -8.55 18.69 2.50
CA GLU A 336 -9.10 19.56 1.46
C GLU A 336 -10.34 18.96 0.78
N LEU A 337 -10.38 17.65 0.56
CA LEU A 337 -11.54 16.97 -0.01
C LEU A 337 -12.72 16.94 0.98
N VAL A 338 -12.46 16.69 2.27
CA VAL A 338 -13.47 16.73 3.32
C VAL A 338 -14.09 18.13 3.44
N LYS A 339 -13.28 19.20 3.39
CA LYS A 339 -13.78 20.59 3.39
C LYS A 339 -14.73 20.89 2.22
N ARG A 340 -14.57 20.20 1.09
CA ARG A 340 -15.40 20.31 -0.12
C ARG A 340 -16.59 19.35 -0.13
N GLY A 341 -16.79 18.57 0.93
CA GLY A 341 -17.86 17.57 1.02
C GLY A 341 -17.63 16.31 0.18
N ILE A 342 -16.40 16.09 -0.30
CA ILE A 342 -16.07 14.91 -1.11
C ILE A 342 -15.83 13.72 -0.18
N PRO A 343 -16.53 12.59 -0.38
CA PRO A 343 -16.46 11.47 0.54
C PRO A 343 -15.17 10.68 0.37
N VAL A 344 -14.33 10.70 1.42
CA VAL A 344 -13.04 10.00 1.47
C VAL A 344 -12.89 9.28 2.82
N ILE A 345 -12.02 8.27 2.87
CA ILE A 345 -11.69 7.59 4.13
C ILE A 345 -10.98 8.56 5.07
N THR A 346 -11.45 8.63 6.32
CA THR A 346 -10.80 9.40 7.40
C THR A 346 -10.50 8.53 8.63
N PRO A 347 -9.45 8.87 9.40
CA PRO A 347 -8.43 9.88 9.07
C PRO A 347 -7.54 9.42 7.90
N ALA A 348 -6.73 10.33 7.35
CA ALA A 348 -5.75 9.98 6.33
C ALA A 348 -4.79 8.89 6.80
N GLY A 349 -4.61 7.87 5.95
CA GLY A 349 -3.59 6.83 6.13
C GLY A 349 -2.29 7.15 5.36
N GLY A 350 -1.37 6.18 5.33
CA GLY A 350 -0.01 6.37 4.82
C GLY A 350 0.17 6.09 3.33
N LEU A 351 -0.79 5.41 2.70
CA LEU A 351 -0.64 4.91 1.33
C LEU A 351 -1.17 5.88 0.27
N GLY A 352 -2.34 6.48 0.52
CA GLY A 352 -3.02 7.32 -0.45
C GLY A 352 -4.40 7.78 0.01
N CYS A 353 -4.99 8.71 -0.73
CA CYS A 353 -6.36 9.13 -0.52
C CYS A 353 -7.31 8.08 -1.12
N HIS A 354 -8.30 7.63 -0.33
CA HIS A 354 -9.29 6.64 -0.77
C HIS A 354 -10.65 7.31 -0.84
N ILE A 355 -11.17 7.47 -2.05
CA ILE A 355 -12.47 8.10 -2.31
C ILE A 355 -13.56 7.03 -2.20
N ASN A 356 -14.60 7.30 -1.42
CA ASN A 356 -15.76 6.41 -1.31
C ASN A 356 -16.67 6.59 -2.52
N ALA A 357 -16.57 5.68 -3.49
CA ALA A 357 -17.32 5.74 -4.73
C ALA A 357 -18.83 5.56 -4.52
N MET A 358 -19.27 4.77 -3.52
CA MET A 358 -20.70 4.59 -3.24
C MET A 358 -21.40 5.90 -2.84
N GLN A 359 -20.67 6.80 -2.18
CA GLN A 359 -21.20 8.13 -1.83
C GLN A 359 -20.90 9.17 -2.90
N PHE A 360 -19.78 9.04 -3.64
CA PHE A 360 -19.44 9.98 -4.71
C PHE A 360 -20.39 9.87 -5.89
N VAL A 361 -20.74 8.64 -6.30
CA VAL A 361 -21.66 8.35 -7.41
C VAL A 361 -22.84 7.50 -6.92
N ASP A 362 -23.57 8.02 -5.93
CA ASP A 362 -24.69 7.32 -5.24
C ASP A 362 -25.86 6.88 -6.16
N HIS A 363 -25.90 7.36 -7.40
CA HIS A 363 -26.87 6.94 -8.43
C HIS A 363 -26.39 5.76 -9.29
N VAL A 364 -25.11 5.37 -9.22
CA VAL A 364 -24.57 4.24 -9.99
C VAL A 364 -24.71 2.96 -9.16
N PRO A 365 -25.48 1.95 -9.63
CA PRO A 365 -25.62 0.69 -8.91
C PRO A 365 -24.27 -0.02 -8.75
N GLN A 366 -24.06 -0.72 -7.63
CA GLN A 366 -22.80 -1.44 -7.36
C GLN A 366 -22.48 -2.50 -8.44
N ALA A 367 -23.50 -3.14 -9.00
CA ALA A 367 -23.39 -4.07 -10.13
C ALA A 367 -22.88 -3.44 -11.44
N GLN A 368 -22.76 -2.12 -11.50
CA GLN A 368 -22.18 -1.37 -12.63
C GLN A 368 -20.83 -0.73 -12.26
N TYR A 369 -20.11 -1.32 -11.30
CA TYR A 369 -18.73 -1.02 -10.95
C TYR A 369 -18.45 0.48 -10.70
N PRO A 370 -19.11 1.10 -9.70
CA PRO A 370 -19.03 2.55 -9.46
C PRO A 370 -17.61 3.04 -9.20
N ALA A 371 -16.76 2.25 -8.51
CA ALA A 371 -15.36 2.62 -8.32
C ALA A 371 -14.56 2.62 -9.64
N GLY A 372 -14.82 1.64 -10.54
CA GLY A 372 -14.21 1.61 -11.88
C GLY A 372 -14.67 2.78 -12.76
N ALA A 373 -15.97 3.10 -12.71
CA ALA A 373 -16.54 4.26 -13.40
C ALA A 373 -15.92 5.57 -12.92
N LEU A 374 -15.83 5.76 -11.59
CA LEU A 374 -15.22 6.93 -10.99
C LEU A 374 -13.72 7.05 -11.30
N ALA A 375 -12.97 5.94 -11.31
CA ALA A 375 -11.56 5.93 -11.70
C ALA A 375 -11.38 6.36 -13.17
N SER A 376 -12.24 5.88 -14.07
CA SER A 376 -12.25 6.31 -15.48
C SER A 376 -12.63 7.79 -15.63
N ALA A 377 -13.64 8.25 -14.90
CA ALA A 377 -14.07 9.65 -14.91
C ALA A 377 -13.00 10.60 -14.38
N LEU A 378 -12.27 10.22 -13.32
CA LEU A 378 -11.14 10.98 -12.79
C LEU A 378 -9.99 11.08 -13.81
N TYR A 379 -9.70 9.98 -14.52
CA TYR A 379 -8.73 10.00 -15.60
C TYR A 379 -9.16 10.96 -16.72
N LEU A 380 -10.43 10.94 -17.15
CA LEU A 380 -10.97 11.89 -18.14
C LEU A 380 -10.86 13.35 -17.65
N ALA A 381 -11.17 13.61 -16.38
CA ALA A 381 -11.19 14.95 -15.81
C ALA A 381 -9.79 15.56 -15.62
N GLY A 382 -8.74 14.75 -15.42
CA GLY A 382 -7.44 15.30 -15.04
C GLY A 382 -6.20 14.56 -15.51
N GLY A 383 -6.32 13.47 -16.27
CA GLY A 383 -5.19 12.60 -16.58
C GLY A 383 -4.62 11.90 -15.34
N ILE A 384 -5.40 11.79 -14.27
CA ILE A 384 -5.01 11.19 -13.00
C ILE A 384 -5.42 9.72 -13.01
N ARG A 385 -4.46 8.83 -12.88
CA ARG A 385 -4.71 7.39 -12.83
C ARG A 385 -4.85 6.92 -11.39
N GLY A 386 -6.08 6.63 -10.97
CA GLY A 386 -6.38 5.93 -9.72
C GLY A 386 -6.53 4.42 -9.90
N MET A 387 -6.55 3.68 -8.79
CA MET A 387 -6.84 2.25 -8.75
C MET A 387 -8.24 2.00 -8.20
N GLU A 388 -9.05 1.25 -8.93
CA GLU A 388 -10.28 0.67 -8.41
C GLU A 388 -9.96 -0.31 -7.27
N ARG A 389 -10.71 -0.20 -6.17
CA ARG A 389 -10.63 -1.08 -5.00
C ARG A 389 -12.06 -1.34 -4.49
N GLY A 390 -12.80 -2.15 -5.24
CA GLY A 390 -14.19 -2.48 -4.97
C GLY A 390 -14.59 -3.79 -5.63
N THR A 391 -15.85 -3.91 -6.06
CA THR A 391 -16.40 -5.17 -6.60
C THR A 391 -15.60 -5.67 -7.81
N LEU A 392 -15.02 -4.80 -8.63
CA LEU A 392 -14.21 -5.23 -9.78
C LEU A 392 -12.99 -6.05 -9.34
N SER A 393 -12.44 -5.73 -8.17
CA SER A 393 -11.28 -6.41 -7.57
C SER A 393 -11.62 -7.76 -6.92
N GLU A 394 -12.89 -8.03 -6.62
CA GLU A 394 -13.33 -9.32 -6.09
C GLU A 394 -13.35 -10.40 -7.17
N GLN A 395 -13.26 -11.67 -6.76
CA GLN A 395 -13.48 -12.81 -7.65
C GLN A 395 -14.96 -13.19 -7.65
N ARG A 396 -15.48 -13.68 -8.78
CA ARG A 396 -16.80 -14.31 -8.80
C ARG A 396 -16.82 -15.53 -7.88
N GLU A 397 -18.00 -15.80 -7.35
CA GLU A 397 -18.26 -17.09 -6.70
C GLU A 397 -18.12 -18.24 -7.72
N PRO A 398 -17.88 -19.49 -7.27
CA PRO A 398 -17.76 -20.65 -8.16
C PRO A 398 -18.98 -20.89 -9.06
N ASP A 399 -20.15 -20.38 -8.69
CA ASP A 399 -21.40 -20.45 -9.47
C ASP A 399 -21.55 -19.29 -10.48
N GLY A 400 -20.58 -18.38 -10.55
CA GLY A 400 -20.55 -17.21 -11.41
C GLY A 400 -21.25 -15.97 -10.85
N THR A 401 -21.84 -16.05 -9.65
CA THR A 401 -22.48 -14.89 -9.02
C THR A 401 -21.46 -13.82 -8.61
N GLU A 402 -21.91 -12.57 -8.60
CA GLU A 402 -21.06 -11.42 -8.25
C GLU A 402 -20.98 -11.28 -6.73
N LEU A 403 -19.76 -11.35 -6.18
CA LEU A 403 -19.51 -11.03 -4.78
C LEU A 403 -19.29 -9.51 -4.67
N PHE A 404 -20.23 -8.82 -4.05
CA PHE A 404 -20.11 -7.38 -3.83
C PHE A 404 -19.09 -7.06 -2.74
N ALA A 405 -18.17 -6.15 -3.06
CA ALA A 405 -17.20 -5.69 -2.08
C ALA A 405 -17.89 -4.91 -0.95
N ASN A 406 -17.37 -5.06 0.27
CA ASN A 406 -17.85 -4.31 1.43
C ASN A 406 -17.65 -2.78 1.28
N MET A 407 -16.69 -2.35 0.45
CA MET A 407 -16.40 -0.95 0.14
C MET A 407 -16.08 -0.79 -1.34
N GLU A 408 -16.59 0.27 -1.97
CA GLU A 408 -16.21 0.69 -3.33
C GLU A 408 -15.30 1.91 -3.24
N LEU A 409 -14.00 1.72 -3.45
CA LEU A 409 -13.02 2.78 -3.29
C LEU A 409 -12.28 3.08 -4.59
N VAL A 410 -12.00 4.37 -4.83
CA VAL A 410 -10.94 4.78 -5.77
C VAL A 410 -9.74 5.21 -4.97
N ARG A 411 -8.66 4.45 -5.08
CA ARG A 411 -7.41 4.72 -4.40
C ARG A 411 -6.51 5.60 -5.26
N LEU A 412 -6.11 6.73 -4.69
CA LEU A 412 -5.09 7.62 -5.21
C LEU A 412 -3.84 7.43 -4.36
N ALA A 413 -3.07 6.39 -4.69
CA ALA A 413 -1.80 6.11 -4.03
C ALA A 413 -0.81 7.22 -4.34
N LEU A 414 -0.05 7.66 -3.34
CA LEU A 414 0.93 8.74 -3.52
C LEU A 414 2.35 8.16 -3.52
N PRO A 415 3.02 8.05 -4.69
CA PRO A 415 4.41 7.64 -4.74
C PRO A 415 5.31 8.60 -3.94
N ARG A 416 6.22 8.04 -3.14
CA ARG A 416 7.06 8.80 -2.22
C ARG A 416 8.08 9.63 -2.99
N ARG A 417 8.16 10.93 -2.68
CA ARG A 417 9.11 11.90 -3.27
C ARG A 417 8.99 12.08 -4.79
N VAL A 418 7.83 11.75 -5.39
CA VAL A 418 7.61 11.91 -6.84
C VAL A 418 6.80 13.16 -7.16
N PHE A 419 5.60 13.28 -6.59
CA PHE A 419 4.71 14.39 -6.87
C PHE A 419 4.90 15.53 -5.88
N THR A 420 4.74 16.75 -6.37
CA THR A 420 4.77 17.98 -5.56
C THR A 420 3.41 18.28 -4.96
N LEU A 421 3.38 19.16 -3.96
CA LEU A 421 2.10 19.62 -3.41
C LEU A 421 1.22 20.33 -4.45
N SER A 422 1.80 21.03 -5.42
CA SER A 422 1.03 21.66 -6.50
C SER A 422 0.30 20.65 -7.38
N GLN A 423 0.89 19.48 -7.61
CA GLN A 423 0.24 18.37 -8.34
C GLN A 423 -0.86 17.74 -7.48
N VAL A 424 -0.64 17.59 -6.16
CA VAL A 424 -1.70 17.15 -5.24
C VAL A 424 -2.88 18.14 -5.24
N LYS A 425 -2.62 19.46 -5.20
CA LYS A 425 -3.64 20.51 -5.32
C LYS A 425 -4.40 20.42 -6.65
N TYR A 426 -3.71 20.13 -7.76
CA TYR A 426 -4.36 19.87 -9.04
C TYR A 426 -5.31 18.67 -8.96
N ALA A 427 -4.91 17.57 -8.32
CA ALA A 427 -5.80 16.42 -8.14
C ALA A 427 -7.04 16.74 -7.29
N VAL A 428 -6.88 17.53 -6.21
CA VAL A 428 -7.99 18.03 -5.40
C VAL A 428 -8.96 18.88 -6.23
N ASP A 429 -8.44 19.81 -7.02
CA ASP A 429 -9.23 20.69 -7.89
C ASP A 429 -10.02 19.90 -8.96
N ARG A 430 -9.38 18.91 -9.61
CA ARG A 430 -10.06 18.04 -10.58
C ARG A 430 -11.15 17.19 -9.93
N LEU A 431 -10.93 16.71 -8.70
CA LEU A 431 -11.94 15.98 -7.93
C LEU A 431 -13.12 16.87 -7.52
N GLU A 432 -12.88 18.13 -7.17
CA GLU A 432 -13.94 19.11 -6.89
C GLU A 432 -14.83 19.34 -8.11
N TRP A 433 -14.23 19.59 -9.28
CA TRP A 433 -14.98 19.73 -10.52
C TRP A 433 -15.76 18.45 -10.86
N LEU A 434 -15.13 17.29 -10.71
CA LEU A 434 -15.78 16.02 -10.98
C LEU A 434 -16.93 15.75 -9.99
N TYR A 435 -16.78 16.14 -8.72
CA TYR A 435 -17.83 16.00 -7.73
C TYR A 435 -19.02 16.92 -8.05
N ALA A 436 -18.78 18.16 -8.47
CA ALA A 436 -19.85 19.05 -8.95
C ALA A 436 -20.63 18.45 -10.14
N ASN A 437 -19.95 17.70 -11.02
CA ASN A 437 -20.52 17.06 -12.20
C ASN A 437 -20.84 15.57 -12.04
N ARG A 438 -20.79 15.03 -10.81
CA ARG A 438 -20.85 13.58 -10.52
C ARG A 438 -22.06 12.86 -11.10
N ARG A 439 -23.19 13.56 -11.27
CA ARG A 439 -24.43 13.02 -11.84
C ARG A 439 -24.32 12.64 -13.31
N LEU A 440 -23.32 13.14 -14.03
CA LEU A 440 -23.03 12.71 -15.40
C LEU A 440 -22.42 11.32 -15.43
N ILE A 441 -21.70 10.89 -14.39
CA ILE A 441 -20.96 9.62 -14.40
C ILE A 441 -21.97 8.45 -14.41
N GLY A 442 -21.91 7.60 -15.44
CA GLY A 442 -22.66 6.35 -15.52
C GLY A 442 -21.82 5.13 -15.15
N GLY A 443 -22.47 3.97 -15.04
CA GLY A 443 -21.79 2.71 -14.73
C GLY A 443 -20.96 2.12 -15.88
N LEU A 444 -20.33 1.00 -15.58
CA LEU A 444 -19.57 0.16 -16.51
C LEU A 444 -20.15 -1.27 -16.54
N VAL A 445 -19.86 -2.01 -17.61
CA VAL A 445 -20.17 -3.45 -17.75
C VAL A 445 -18.99 -4.17 -18.42
N PHE A 446 -18.68 -5.39 -17.97
CA PHE A 446 -17.66 -6.21 -18.62
C PHE A 446 -18.01 -6.52 -20.07
N THR A 447 -17.04 -6.33 -20.97
CA THR A 447 -17.07 -6.83 -22.35
C THR A 447 -16.10 -8.00 -22.55
N GLU A 448 -15.05 -8.06 -21.72
CA GLU A 448 -14.09 -9.14 -21.65
C GLU A 448 -13.74 -9.36 -20.18
N GLU A 449 -14.22 -10.45 -19.59
CA GLU A 449 -13.99 -10.79 -18.19
C GLU A 449 -13.08 -12.02 -18.09
N PRO A 450 -11.84 -11.87 -17.59
CA PRO A 450 -10.95 -12.99 -17.36
C PRO A 450 -11.33 -13.81 -16.13
N GLU A 451 -11.06 -15.12 -16.16
CA GLU A 451 -11.44 -16.05 -15.08
C GLU A 451 -10.71 -15.80 -13.75
N ILE A 452 -9.45 -15.37 -13.83
CA ILE A 452 -8.59 -15.10 -12.68
C ILE A 452 -8.11 -13.65 -12.78
N LEU A 453 -7.97 -12.96 -11.64
CA LEU A 453 -7.38 -11.62 -11.56
C LEU A 453 -8.03 -10.61 -12.53
N ARG A 454 -9.35 -10.69 -12.67
CA ARG A 454 -10.15 -9.94 -13.67
C ARG A 454 -9.91 -8.43 -13.67
N PHE A 455 -9.59 -7.82 -12.53
CA PHE A 455 -9.32 -6.39 -12.43
C PHE A 455 -8.02 -5.96 -13.15
N PHE A 456 -7.04 -6.85 -13.35
CA PHE A 456 -5.77 -6.48 -13.98
C PHE A 456 -5.87 -6.33 -15.50
N TYR A 457 -6.68 -7.15 -16.16
CA TYR A 457 -6.73 -7.23 -17.63
C TYR A 457 -8.15 -7.33 -18.21
N GLY A 458 -9.19 -7.36 -17.37
CA GLY A 458 -10.56 -7.28 -17.84
C GLY A 458 -10.87 -5.93 -18.48
N ARG A 459 -11.78 -5.96 -19.45
CA ARG A 459 -12.17 -4.79 -20.24
C ARG A 459 -13.66 -4.56 -20.09
N LEU A 460 -14.03 -3.30 -19.92
CA LEU A 460 -15.37 -2.82 -19.69
C LEU A 460 -15.77 -1.75 -20.71
N ALA A 461 -17.08 -1.61 -20.91
CA ALA A 461 -17.70 -0.54 -21.67
C ALA A 461 -18.63 0.30 -20.78
N PRO A 462 -18.84 1.59 -21.08
CA PRO A 462 -19.83 2.39 -20.37
C PRO A 462 -21.24 1.89 -20.68
N VAL A 463 -22.14 1.94 -19.70
CA VAL A 463 -23.56 1.53 -19.87
C VAL A 463 -24.40 2.56 -20.64
N SER A 464 -23.85 3.76 -20.88
CA SER A 464 -24.47 4.88 -21.58
C SER A 464 -23.40 5.78 -22.23
N ASP A 465 -23.79 6.89 -22.84
CA ASP A 465 -22.87 7.84 -23.49
C ASP A 465 -22.17 8.81 -22.51
N TRP A 466 -22.18 8.49 -21.20
CA TRP A 466 -21.78 9.41 -20.13
C TRP A 466 -20.34 9.95 -20.27
N GLN A 467 -19.45 9.19 -20.90
CA GLN A 467 -18.07 9.61 -21.11
C GLN A 467 -17.99 10.78 -22.08
N ASN A 468 -18.73 10.73 -23.18
CA ASN A 468 -18.80 11.83 -24.15
C ASN A 468 -19.49 13.05 -23.54
N GLU A 469 -20.55 12.85 -22.75
CA GLU A 469 -21.22 13.93 -22.02
C GLU A 469 -20.27 14.62 -21.02
N LEU A 470 -19.49 13.84 -20.27
CA LEU A 470 -18.50 14.38 -19.32
C LEU A 470 -17.39 15.16 -20.03
N VAL A 471 -16.91 14.65 -21.17
CA VAL A 471 -15.88 15.33 -21.99
C VAL A 471 -16.43 16.64 -22.58
N ALA A 472 -17.67 16.64 -23.07
CA ALA A 472 -18.33 17.85 -23.55
C ALA A 472 -18.51 18.88 -22.42
N GLN A 473 -18.91 18.44 -21.22
CA GLN A 473 -19.01 19.31 -20.04
C GLN A 473 -17.63 19.85 -19.62
N PHE A 474 -16.57 19.04 -19.68
CA PHE A 474 -15.20 19.49 -19.44
C PHE A 474 -14.82 20.63 -20.39
N ARG A 475 -15.07 20.46 -21.70
CA ARG A 475 -14.79 21.50 -22.70
C ARG A 475 -15.62 22.77 -22.50
N LYS A 476 -16.86 22.64 -22.05
CA LYS A 476 -17.70 23.79 -21.73
C LYS A 476 -17.13 24.63 -20.59
N ASP A 477 -16.60 23.99 -19.55
CA ASP A 477 -16.12 24.69 -18.36
C ASP A 477 -14.66 25.15 -18.48
N PHE A 478 -13.81 24.39 -19.19
CA PHE A 478 -12.37 24.64 -19.28
C PHE A 478 -11.88 25.14 -20.66
N GLY A 479 -12.74 25.15 -21.68
CA GLY A 479 -12.38 25.58 -23.03
C GLY A 479 -11.21 24.78 -23.60
N ASP A 480 -10.16 25.48 -24.03
CA ASP A 480 -8.94 24.88 -24.60
C ASP A 480 -7.93 24.40 -23.54
N SER A 481 -8.23 24.57 -22.25
CA SER A 481 -7.38 24.03 -21.17
C SER A 481 -7.36 22.49 -21.22
N LEU A 482 -6.21 21.92 -20.84
CA LEU A 482 -5.94 20.48 -20.88
C LEU A 482 -6.55 19.76 -19.68
#